data_AF-A0A023G6H4-F1
#
_entry.id   AF-A0A023G6H4-F1
#
_cell.length_a   1.000
_cell.length_b   1.000
_cell.length_c   1.000
_cell.angle_alpha   90.00
_cell.angle_beta   90.00
_cell.angle_gamma   90.00
#
_symmetry.space_group_name_H-M   'P 1'
#
loop_
_entity.id
_entity.type
_entity.pdbx_description
1 polymer ?
#
loop_
_entity_poly.entity_id
_entity_poly.type
_entity_poly.pdbx_seq_one_letter_code
_entity_poly.pdbx_strand_id
1 'polypeptide(L)' 'MTASAIWSEDYREHAHCLAHCLPNDCPSGCRSGCLCYRRFDHPNHGYCLDPTRRIPDSFRNLGKTS' A
#
# COMPACT_ATOMS: atom_id res chain seq x y z
N MET A 1 9.62 18.54 -10.57
CA MET A 1 9.91 17.44 -9.62
C MET A 1 9.26 16.19 -10.16
N THR A 2 10.06 15.26 -10.67
CA THR A 2 9.60 14.02 -11.30
C THR A 2 8.97 13.10 -10.26
N ALA A 3 7.80 12.53 -10.59
CA ALA A 3 6.98 11.65 -9.74
C ALA A 3 7.67 10.35 -9.25
N SER A 4 8.97 10.20 -9.51
CA SER A 4 9.79 9.03 -9.18
C SER A 4 10.37 9.05 -7.76
N ALA A 5 10.12 10.10 -6.97
CA ALA A 5 10.60 10.24 -5.59
C ALA A 5 9.54 9.92 -4.51
N ILE A 6 8.34 9.52 -4.90
CA ILE A 6 7.19 9.48 -3.96
C ILE A 6 7.15 8.20 -3.12
N TRP A 7 7.86 7.16 -3.53
CA TRP A 7 7.86 5.87 -2.84
C TRP A 7 9.25 5.61 -2.25
N SER A 8 9.34 5.55 -0.92
CA SER A 8 10.59 5.33 -0.19
C SER A 8 11.23 3.98 -0.54
N GLU A 9 12.50 3.78 -0.16
CA GLU A 9 13.18 2.50 -0.35
C GLU A 9 12.41 1.34 0.30
N ASP A 10 11.76 1.59 1.44
CA ASP A 10 10.82 0.66 2.09
C ASP A 10 9.72 0.17 1.13
N TYR A 11 9.20 1.03 0.25
CA TYR A 11 8.17 0.64 -0.72
C TYR A 11 8.67 -0.42 -1.71
N ARG A 12 9.96 -0.39 -2.05
CA ARG A 12 10.56 -1.38 -2.96
C ARG A 12 10.65 -2.76 -2.31
N GLU A 13 10.73 -2.85 -0.99
CA GLU A 13 10.74 -4.14 -0.29
C GLU A 13 9.41 -4.90 -0.46
N HIS A 14 8.32 -4.19 -0.74
CA HIS A 14 7.02 -4.78 -1.01
C HIS A 14 6.83 -5.21 -2.47
N ALA A 15 7.82 -5.10 -3.34
CA ALA A 15 7.67 -5.31 -4.79
C ALA A 15 6.99 -6.63 -5.20
N HIS A 16 7.15 -7.69 -4.40
CA HIS A 16 6.49 -8.97 -4.63
C HIS A 16 4.99 -8.98 -4.28
N CYS A 17 4.55 -8.07 -3.40
CA CYS A 17 3.17 -7.85 -3.03
C CYS A 17 2.52 -6.69 -3.77
N LEU A 18 3.27 -5.76 -4.36
CA LEU A 18 2.75 -4.54 -4.98
C LEU A 18 1.67 -4.84 -6.04
N ALA A 19 0.42 -4.59 -5.66
CA ALA A 19 -0.75 -4.68 -6.52
C ALA A 19 -1.83 -3.73 -5.98
N HIS A 20 -2.76 -3.31 -6.84
CA HIS A 20 -3.97 -2.63 -6.37
C HIS A 20 -4.93 -3.64 -5.75
N CYS A 21 -5.63 -3.22 -4.70
CA CYS A 21 -6.64 -4.05 -4.04
C CYS A 21 -7.88 -3.28 -3.68
N LEU A 22 -8.95 -4.03 -3.44
CA LEU A 22 -10.23 -3.55 -2.94
C LEU A 22 -10.36 -4.02 -1.49
N PRO A 23 -10.15 -3.14 -0.49
CA PRO A 23 -10.08 -3.54 0.92
C PRO A 23 -11.40 -4.08 1.48
N ASN A 24 -12.52 -3.85 0.80
CA ASN A 24 -13.84 -4.33 1.20
C ASN A 24 -14.27 -5.61 0.47
N ASP A 25 -13.48 -6.08 -0.50
CA ASP A 25 -13.81 -7.26 -1.29
C ASP A 25 -13.15 -8.52 -0.70
N CYS A 26 -13.80 -9.67 -0.91
CA CYS A 26 -13.28 -10.99 -0.56
C CYS A 26 -13.31 -11.90 -1.79
N PRO A 27 -12.16 -12.18 -2.45
CA PRO A 27 -10.81 -11.76 -2.09
C PRO A 27 -10.55 -10.29 -2.44
N SER A 28 -9.72 -9.62 -1.64
CA SER A 28 -9.35 -8.22 -1.87
C SER A 28 -8.47 -7.99 -3.12
N GLY A 29 -8.04 -9.08 -3.77
CA GLY A 29 -7.16 -9.07 -4.94
C GLY A 29 -5.67 -9.23 -4.61
N CYS A 30 -5.29 -9.32 -3.33
CA CYS A 30 -3.91 -9.56 -2.94
C CYS A 30 -3.48 -11.02 -3.07
N ARG A 31 -2.21 -11.23 -3.40
CA ARG A 31 -1.58 -12.56 -3.39
C ARG A 31 -1.49 -13.11 -1.97
N SER A 32 -1.41 -14.43 -1.83
CA SER A 32 -1.18 -15.10 -0.55
C SER A 32 0.08 -14.56 0.13
N GLY A 33 -0.04 -14.20 1.41
CA GLY A 33 1.03 -13.59 2.19
C GLY A 33 1.08 -12.06 2.12
N CYS A 34 0.27 -11.41 1.27
CA CYS A 34 0.16 -9.96 1.18
C CYS A 34 -1.14 -9.46 1.83
N LEU A 35 -1.11 -8.26 2.41
CA LEU A 35 -2.29 -7.61 2.98
C LEU A 35 -2.67 -6.36 2.20
N CYS A 36 -3.98 -6.14 2.05
CA CYS A 36 -4.52 -4.93 1.43
C CYS A 36 -4.54 -3.78 2.42
N TYR A 37 -3.72 -2.76 2.21
CA TYR A 37 -3.72 -1.52 2.98
C TYR A 37 -4.55 -0.46 2.26
N ARG A 38 -5.64 -0.02 2.92
CA ARG A 38 -6.55 0.99 2.40
C ARG A 38 -5.82 2.33 2.19
N ARG A 39 -6.10 2.97 1.05
CA ARG A 39 -5.73 4.36 0.82
C ARG A 39 -6.70 5.28 1.57
N PHE A 40 -6.18 6.32 2.20
CA PHE A 40 -7.05 7.26 2.90
C PHE A 40 -7.83 8.18 1.96
N ASP A 41 -7.21 8.63 0.87
CA ASP A 41 -7.83 9.48 -0.14
C ASP A 41 -8.87 8.73 -0.99
N HIS A 42 -8.81 7.40 -1.01
CA HIS A 42 -9.72 6.53 -1.74
C HIS A 42 -10.06 5.30 -0.87
N PRO A 43 -11.02 5.39 0.07
CA PRO A 43 -11.26 4.33 1.08
C PRO A 43 -11.72 2.99 0.49
N ASN A 44 -12.20 2.99 -0.74
CA ASN A 44 -12.59 1.78 -1.47
C ASN A 44 -11.44 1.17 -2.27
N HIS A 45 -10.25 1.75 -2.22
CA HIS A 45 -9.06 1.26 -2.91
C HIS A 45 -7.89 1.15 -1.94
N GLY A 46 -6.96 0.27 -2.24
CA GLY A 46 -5.78 0.01 -1.44
C GLY A 46 -4.60 -0.46 -2.28
N TYR A 47 -3.50 -0.71 -1.58
CA TYR A 47 -2.35 -1.42 -2.14
C TYR A 47 -2.03 -2.66 -1.32
N CYS A 48 -1.69 -3.73 -2.01
CA CYS A 48 -1.17 -4.94 -1.42
C CYS A 48 0.28 -4.72 -0.99
N LEU A 49 0.56 -4.92 0.29
CA LEU A 49 1.90 -4.81 0.87
C LEU A 49 2.24 -6.08 1.65
N ASP A 50 3.53 -6.40 1.66
CA ASP A 50 4.08 -7.45 2.53
C ASP A 50 3.96 -7.04 4.01
N PRO A 51 3.21 -7.78 4.85
CA PRO A 51 3.08 -7.50 6.27
C PRO A 51 4.34 -7.78 7.09
N THR A 52 5.32 -8.52 6.53
CA THR A 52 6.61 -8.81 7.19
C THR A 52 7.63 -7.70 7.01
N ARG A 53 7.35 -6.74 6.13
CA ARG A 53 8.20 -5.58 5.85
C ARG A 53 7.69 -4.34 6.56
N ARG A 54 8.58 -3.39 6.77
CA ARG A 54 8.20 -2.11 7.36
C ARG A 54 7.25 -1.41 6.40
N ILE A 55 6.01 -1.20 6.85
CA ILE A 55 5.03 -0.41 6.09
C ILE A 55 5.64 0.98 5.86
N PRO A 56 5.72 1.46 4.60
CA PRO A 56 6.38 2.72 4.30
C PRO A 56 5.63 3.86 4.99
N ASP A 57 6.35 4.87 5.45
CA ASP A 57 5.72 5.99 6.16
C ASP A 57 4.74 6.77 5.26
N SER A 58 4.87 6.67 3.93
CA SER A 58 3.87 7.17 2.98
C SER A 58 2.51 6.49 3.15
N PHE A 59 2.45 5.23 3.57
CA PHE A 59 1.19 4.54 3.91
C PHE A 59 0.69 4.85 5.31
N ARG A 60 1.58 5.16 6.26
CA ARG A 60 1.19 5.66 7.58
C ARG A 60 0.67 7.10 7.54
N ASN A 61 1.10 7.88 6.55
CA ASN A 61 0.77 9.30 6.41
C ASN A 61 -0.21 9.61 5.27
N LEU A 62 -0.62 8.62 4.45
CA LEU A 62 -1.84 8.71 3.65
C LEU A 62 -3.01 8.86 4.64
N GLY A 63 -3.34 10.10 5.01
CA GLY A 63 -4.40 10.45 5.96
C GLY A 63 -4.05 11.39 7.10
N LYS A 64 -2.78 11.74 7.30
CA LYS A 64 -2.42 12.87 8.15
C LYS A 64 -2.39 14.15 7.31
N THR A 65 -3.57 14.71 7.04
CA THR A 65 -3.66 16.17 6.97
C THR A 65 -3.35 16.70 8.37
N SER A 66 -2.32 17.55 8.43
CA SER A 66 -1.97 18.43 9.54
C SER A 66 -3.18 19.07 10.22
#